data_AF-A0A1C5WE55-F1
#
_entry.id   AF-A0A1C5WE55-F1
#
_cell.length_a   1.000
_cell.length_b   1.000
_cell.length_c   1.000
_cell.angle_alpha   90.00
_cell.angle_beta   90.00
_cell.angle_gamma   90.00
#
_symmetry.space_group_name_H-M   'P 1'
#
loop_
_entity.id
_entity.type
_entity.pdbx_description
1 polymer ?
#
loop_
_entity_poly.entity_id
_entity_poly.type
_entity_poly.pdbx_seq_one_letter_code
_entity_poly.pdbx_strand_id
1 'polypeptide(L)'
;MQSFRITDGKKYIYKARGKYITCTSLSVAGKWSFRDAQKILMNNIPKEQQKSFYLEGVDDLVSLNPDVIDENLRKEEFEKHSLKEIPLPIDDLKMIETYVSSVSSLPQISREQLLCMKNNFKTNVIQYDNQIEDVKHWILLRNPPVYMYPYLGIRFYKILKSRARVKQNINYINGLLKAYEKNYPFNQLIFEVKEREYKDYKPRTTIFREFDDYYKKTIRRKDKKTV
;
A
#
# COMPACT_ATOMS: atom_id res chain seq x y z
N MET A 1 16.10 -1.48 -19.61
CA MET A 1 16.01 -0.16 -18.96
C MET A 1 14.71 0.47 -19.44
N GLN A 2 13.77 0.74 -18.54
CA GLN A 2 12.43 1.23 -18.88
C GLN A 2 12.51 2.65 -19.47
N SER A 3 11.87 2.84 -20.61
CA SER A 3 11.74 4.16 -21.25
C SER A 3 10.38 4.77 -20.92
N PHE A 4 10.30 6.09 -20.85
CA PHE A 4 9.10 6.84 -20.49
C PHE A 4 8.73 7.85 -21.58
N ARG A 5 7.42 8.05 -21.76
CA ARG A 5 6.79 9.11 -22.56
C ARG A 5 6.13 10.11 -21.63
N ILE A 6 5.95 11.35 -22.11
CA ILE A 6 5.18 12.38 -21.43
C ILE A 6 3.86 12.52 -22.17
N THR A 7 2.74 12.28 -21.50
CA THR A 7 1.39 12.23 -22.11
C THR A 7 0.32 12.79 -21.18
N ASP A 8 -0.78 13.30 -21.74
CA ASP A 8 -2.03 13.59 -21.02
C ASP A 8 -3.14 12.54 -21.31
N GLY A 9 -2.78 11.44 -21.98
CA GLY A 9 -3.69 10.39 -22.43
C GLY A 9 -4.28 10.63 -23.83
N LYS A 10 -4.12 11.82 -24.42
CA LYS A 10 -4.57 12.13 -25.80
C LYS A 10 -3.45 12.71 -26.68
N LYS A 11 -2.49 13.40 -26.06
CA LYS A 11 -1.35 14.05 -26.69
C LYS A 11 -0.08 13.62 -25.98
N TYR A 12 0.95 13.40 -26.78
CA TYR A 12 2.29 13.03 -26.36
C TYR A 12 3.26 14.16 -26.63
N ILE A 13 4.39 14.17 -25.94
CA ILE A 13 5.46 15.13 -26.22
C ILE A 13 6.54 14.46 -27.07
N TYR A 14 7.10 15.21 -28.02
CA TYR A 14 8.31 14.83 -28.74
C TYR A 14 9.23 16.03 -28.92
N LYS A 15 10.51 15.76 -29.23
CA LYS A 15 11.52 16.81 -29.42
C LYS A 15 11.71 17.10 -30.90
N ALA A 16 11.39 18.32 -31.32
CA ALA A 16 11.64 18.81 -32.68
C ALA A 16 12.53 20.05 -32.63
N ARG A 17 13.66 20.04 -33.35
CA ARG A 17 14.58 21.19 -33.46
C ARG A 17 14.93 21.83 -32.10
N GLY A 18 15.15 21.01 -31.08
CA GLY A 18 15.51 21.47 -29.73
C GLY A 18 14.34 21.88 -28.83
N LYS A 19 13.12 22.00 -29.34
CA LYS A 19 11.90 22.34 -28.57
C LYS A 19 11.03 21.10 -28.35
N TYR A 20 10.26 21.12 -27.26
CA TYR A 20 9.31 20.06 -26.90
C TYR A 20 7.92 20.46 -27.36
N ILE A 21 7.31 19.66 -28.24
CA ILE A 21 6.04 19.96 -28.91
C ILE A 21 5.08 18.79 -28.67
N THR A 22 3.78 19.09 -28.60
CA THR A 22 2.71 18.08 -28.50
C THR A 22 2.42 17.44 -29.86
N CYS A 23 2.34 16.12 -29.92
CA CYS A 23 1.85 15.33 -31.04
C CYS A 23 0.70 14.42 -30.59
N THR A 24 -0.16 14.00 -31.51
CA THR A 24 -1.24 13.04 -31.23
C THR A 24 -0.84 11.59 -31.56
N SER A 25 0.24 11.40 -32.33
CA SER A 25 0.68 10.07 -32.75
C SER A 25 1.67 9.45 -31.76
N LEU A 26 1.39 8.22 -31.34
CA LEU A 26 2.22 7.43 -30.41
C LEU A 26 3.58 7.03 -31.01
N SER A 27 3.65 6.88 -32.34
CA SER A 27 4.87 6.50 -33.05
C SER A 27 5.91 7.64 -33.09
N VAL A 28 5.44 8.88 -33.00
CA VAL A 28 6.29 10.09 -33.01
C VAL A 28 6.64 10.54 -31.58
N ALA A 29 5.97 10.00 -30.57
CA ALA A 29 6.20 10.33 -29.16
C ALA A 29 7.65 10.07 -28.74
N GLY A 30 8.26 11.07 -28.09
CA GLY A 30 9.63 10.96 -27.58
C GLY A 30 9.72 9.94 -26.45
N LYS A 31 10.83 9.19 -26.45
CA LYS A 31 11.15 8.20 -25.43
C LYS A 31 12.37 8.67 -24.66
N TRP A 32 12.28 8.71 -23.33
CA TRP A 32 13.33 9.22 -22.46
C TRP A 32 13.54 8.31 -21.25
N SER A 33 14.70 8.45 -20.60
CA SER A 33 14.88 7.87 -19.27
C SER A 33 13.95 8.58 -18.26
N PHE A 34 13.64 7.93 -17.14
CA PHE A 34 12.80 8.55 -16.09
C PHE A 34 13.31 9.93 -15.65
N ARG A 35 14.63 10.05 -15.43
CA ARG A 35 15.26 11.30 -14.98
C ARG A 35 15.13 12.41 -16.03
N ASP A 36 15.31 12.07 -17.30
CA ASP A 36 15.20 13.02 -18.39
C ASP A 36 13.74 13.44 -18.62
N ALA A 37 12.81 12.48 -18.57
CA ALA A 37 11.39 12.75 -18.75
C ALA A 37 10.83 13.65 -17.62
N GLN A 38 11.25 13.42 -16.38
CA GLN A 38 10.87 14.25 -15.24
C GLN A 38 11.43 15.68 -15.37
N LYS A 39 12.69 15.81 -15.83
CA LYS A 39 13.31 17.13 -16.07
C LYS A 39 12.58 17.90 -17.17
N ILE A 40 12.19 17.21 -18.24
CA ILE A 40 11.45 17.81 -19.36
C ILE A 40 10.07 18.28 -18.91
N LEU A 41 9.34 17.45 -18.16
CA LEU A 41 8.00 17.78 -17.65
C LEU A 41 8.02 19.00 -16.73
N MET A 42 9.01 19.12 -15.85
CA MET A 42 9.04 20.20 -14.84
C MET A 42 9.57 21.53 -15.38
N ASN A 43 10.50 21.51 -16.33
CA ASN A 43 11.27 22.72 -16.70
C ASN A 43 11.11 23.15 -18.16
N ASN A 44 10.75 22.23 -19.06
CA ASN A 44 10.84 22.47 -20.50
C ASN A 44 9.48 22.48 -21.22
N ILE A 45 8.39 22.29 -20.46
CA ILE A 45 7.01 22.29 -20.93
C ILE A 45 6.25 23.47 -20.27
N PRO A 46 5.32 24.14 -20.99
CA PRO A 46 4.49 25.23 -20.42
C PRO A 46 3.71 24.82 -19.17
N LYS A 47 3.61 25.71 -18.17
CA LYS A 47 3.01 25.45 -16.85
C LYS A 47 1.59 24.86 -16.88
N GLU A 48 0.80 25.19 -17.90
CA GLU A 48 -0.55 24.63 -18.08
C GLU A 48 -0.52 23.14 -18.40
N GLN A 49 0.41 22.73 -19.29
CA GLN A 49 0.60 21.33 -19.67
C GLN A 49 1.28 20.52 -18.54
N GLN A 50 2.07 21.14 -17.67
CA GLN A 50 2.64 20.44 -16.51
C GLN A 50 1.59 19.86 -15.55
N LYS A 51 0.39 20.46 -15.51
CA LYS A 51 -0.71 19.99 -14.65
C LYS A 51 -1.46 18.79 -15.22
N SER A 52 -1.51 18.67 -16.55
CA SER A 52 -2.27 17.62 -17.25
C SER A 52 -1.41 16.46 -17.73
N PHE A 53 -0.13 16.70 -18.03
CA PHE A 53 0.78 15.69 -18.54
C PHE A 53 1.46 14.92 -17.40
N TYR A 54 1.58 13.60 -17.58
CA TYR A 54 2.24 12.67 -16.67
C TYR A 54 3.22 11.77 -17.43
N LEU A 55 4.02 10.99 -16.69
CA LEU A 55 4.98 10.05 -17.24
C LEU A 55 4.33 8.68 -17.41
N GLU A 56 4.37 8.14 -18.63
CA GLU A 56 3.85 6.82 -18.98
C GLU A 56 5.00 5.93 -19.46
N GLY A 57 5.13 4.72 -18.91
CA GLY A 57 6.15 3.77 -19.35
C GLY A 57 5.88 3.29 -20.78
N VAL A 58 6.90 3.32 -21.64
CA VAL A 58 6.85 2.82 -23.03
C VAL A 58 6.57 1.32 -23.07
N ASP A 59 7.03 0.58 -22.06
CA ASP A 59 6.85 -0.87 -21.93
C ASP A 59 5.59 -1.23 -21.13
N ASP A 60 4.92 -0.25 -20.53
CA ASP A 60 3.65 -0.46 -19.80
C ASP A 60 2.44 -0.52 -20.77
N LEU A 61 2.68 -0.20 -22.04
CA LEU A 61 1.76 -0.36 -23.16
C LEU A 61 2.53 -0.92 -24.37
N VAL A 62 2.73 -2.24 -24.37
CA VAL A 62 2.54 -2.97 -25.62
C VAL A 62 1.11 -2.68 -26.03
N SER A 63 0.96 -1.71 -26.93
CA SER A 63 -0.27 -1.45 -27.68
C SER A 63 -0.66 -2.77 -28.34
N LEU A 64 -1.45 -3.56 -27.63
CA LEU A 64 -2.13 -4.71 -28.16
C LEU A 64 -3.12 -4.17 -29.20
N ASN A 65 -2.67 -4.10 -30.46
CA ASN A 65 -3.56 -3.89 -31.58
C ASN A 65 -4.61 -5.02 -31.51
N PRO A 66 -5.90 -4.71 -31.36
CA PRO A 66 -6.94 -5.72 -31.20
C PRO A 66 -6.99 -6.70 -32.39
N ASP A 67 -6.52 -6.27 -33.57
CA ASP A 67 -6.46 -7.12 -34.77
C ASP A 67 -5.24 -8.07 -34.80
N VAL A 68 -4.21 -7.85 -33.97
CA VAL A 68 -3.03 -8.75 -33.85
C VAL A 68 -3.20 -9.73 -32.67
N ILE A 69 -4.08 -9.43 -31.72
CA ILE A 69 -4.46 -10.36 -30.65
C ILE A 69 -5.20 -11.57 -31.23
N ASP A 70 -6.00 -11.39 -32.28
CA ASP A 70 -6.80 -12.47 -32.84
C ASP A 70 -5.99 -13.47 -33.69
N GLU A 71 -4.82 -13.09 -34.21
CA GLU A 71 -3.96 -14.01 -34.99
C GLU A 71 -2.87 -14.70 -34.15
N ASN A 72 -2.31 -14.03 -33.13
CA ASN A 72 -1.22 -14.61 -32.33
C ASN A 72 -1.69 -15.39 -31.09
N LEU A 73 -2.94 -15.24 -30.63
CA LEU A 73 -3.54 -16.16 -29.65
C LEU A 73 -4.12 -17.43 -30.30
N ARG A 74 -4.18 -17.50 -31.63
CA ARG A 74 -4.80 -18.62 -32.36
C ARG A 74 -3.83 -19.70 -32.84
N LYS A 75 -2.50 -19.58 -32.65
CA LYS A 75 -1.55 -20.51 -33.28
C LYS A 75 -0.52 -21.20 -32.40
N GLU A 76 -0.42 -20.91 -31.11
CA GLU A 76 0.41 -21.73 -30.21
C GLU A 76 -0.41 -22.12 -28.99
N GLU A 77 -0.76 -23.41 -28.93
CA GLU A 77 -1.46 -24.15 -27.86
C GLU A 77 -3.00 -24.29 -27.89
N PHE A 78 -3.69 -23.96 -28.98
CA PHE A 78 -5.11 -24.32 -29.17
C PHE A 78 -5.36 -25.41 -30.24
N GLU A 79 -4.35 -26.21 -30.58
CA GLU A 79 -4.58 -27.45 -31.31
C GLU A 79 -4.44 -28.67 -30.39
N LYS A 80 -5.57 -29.37 -30.25
CA LYS A 80 -5.77 -30.69 -29.61
C LYS A 80 -6.17 -30.73 -28.14
N HIS A 81 -7.13 -29.91 -27.72
CA HIS A 81 -8.22 -30.48 -26.90
C HIS A 81 -9.54 -29.85 -27.34
N SER A 82 -10.40 -30.69 -27.90
CA SER A 82 -11.83 -30.41 -28.04
C SER A 82 -12.31 -29.70 -26.77
N LEU A 83 -13.00 -28.58 -26.90
CA LEU A 83 -13.85 -28.03 -25.85
C LEU A 83 -14.93 -29.08 -25.55
N LYS A 84 -14.55 -30.16 -24.87
CA LYS A 84 -15.45 -30.78 -23.92
C LYS A 84 -15.74 -29.66 -22.94
N GLU A 85 -17.00 -29.40 -22.69
CA GLU A 85 -17.46 -28.63 -21.54
C GLU A 85 -16.75 -29.21 -20.31
N ILE A 86 -15.60 -28.63 -19.95
CA ILE A 86 -14.94 -28.93 -18.69
C ILE A 86 -15.87 -28.24 -17.69
N PRO A 87 -16.60 -28.99 -16.85
CA PRO A 87 -17.41 -28.36 -15.83
C PRO A 87 -16.47 -27.47 -15.02
N LEU A 88 -16.82 -26.18 -14.88
CA LEU A 88 -16.11 -25.30 -13.95
C LEU A 88 -16.01 -26.06 -12.62
N PRO A 89 -14.81 -26.25 -12.07
CA PRO A 89 -14.65 -26.92 -10.79
C PRO A 89 -15.63 -26.30 -9.79
N ILE A 90 -16.42 -27.12 -9.12
CA ILE A 90 -17.41 -26.66 -8.13
C ILE A 90 -16.75 -25.76 -7.06
N ASP A 91 -15.46 -25.96 -6.83
CA ASP A 91 -14.64 -25.15 -5.92
C ASP A 91 -14.43 -23.71 -6.41
N ASP A 92 -14.36 -23.46 -7.72
CA ASP A 92 -14.27 -22.11 -8.29
C ASP A 92 -15.60 -21.36 -8.17
N LEU A 93 -16.72 -22.07 -8.36
CA LEU A 93 -18.07 -21.54 -8.13
C LEU A 93 -18.24 -21.13 -6.66
N LYS A 94 -17.87 -22.02 -5.73
CA LYS A 94 -17.89 -21.72 -4.28
C LYS A 94 -16.99 -20.54 -3.92
N MET A 95 -15.82 -20.42 -4.56
CA MET A 95 -14.93 -19.28 -4.34
C MET A 95 -15.61 -17.96 -4.74
N ILE A 96 -16.24 -17.91 -5.91
CA ILE A 96 -16.95 -16.74 -6.41
C ILE A 96 -18.17 -16.42 -5.52
N GLU A 97 -18.96 -17.42 -5.14
CA GLU A 97 -20.12 -17.24 -4.25
C GLU A 97 -19.70 -16.69 -2.89
N THR A 98 -18.59 -17.20 -2.33
CA THR A 98 -18.02 -16.69 -1.07
C THR A 98 -17.55 -15.25 -1.23
N TYR A 99 -16.91 -14.93 -2.36
CA TYR A 99 -16.46 -13.58 -2.66
C TYR A 99 -17.62 -12.60 -2.82
N VAL A 100 -18.65 -12.95 -3.59
CA VAL A 100 -19.87 -12.14 -3.76
C VAL A 100 -20.58 -11.95 -2.43
N SER A 101 -20.69 -12.99 -1.61
CA SER A 101 -21.26 -12.91 -0.26
C SER A 101 -20.47 -11.96 0.64
N SER A 102 -19.13 -12.00 0.55
CA SER A 102 -18.26 -11.11 1.32
C SER A 102 -18.39 -9.64 0.90
N VAL A 103 -18.51 -9.35 -0.40
CA VAL A 103 -18.68 -7.97 -0.91
C VAL A 103 -20.09 -7.45 -0.63
N SER A 104 -21.11 -8.28 -0.82
CA SER A 104 -22.52 -7.90 -0.64
C SER A 104 -22.86 -7.65 0.83
N SER A 105 -22.12 -8.27 1.76
CA SER A 105 -22.29 -8.05 3.20
C SER A 105 -21.52 -6.83 3.74
N LEU A 106 -20.71 -6.16 2.91
CA LEU A 106 -20.00 -4.96 3.36
C LEU A 106 -20.99 -3.80 3.55
N PRO A 107 -21.10 -3.24 4.77
CA PRO A 107 -21.94 -2.08 4.98
C PRO A 107 -21.40 -0.90 4.17
N GLN A 108 -22.30 -0.16 3.53
CA GLN A 108 -21.94 1.06 2.83
C GLN A 108 -21.59 2.14 3.86
N ILE A 109 -20.29 2.41 4.04
CA ILE A 109 -19.81 3.44 4.96
C ILE A 109 -19.67 4.75 4.18
N SER A 110 -20.40 5.78 4.59
CA SER A 110 -20.34 7.10 3.94
C SER A 110 -19.02 7.82 4.24
N ARG A 111 -18.67 8.81 3.41
CA ARG A 111 -17.49 9.66 3.62
C ARG A 111 -17.55 10.39 4.97
N GLU A 112 -18.73 10.87 5.35
CA GLU A 112 -18.98 11.58 6.61
C GLU A 112 -18.76 10.66 7.81
N GLN A 113 -19.22 9.40 7.72
CA GLN A 113 -18.98 8.38 8.74
C GLN A 113 -17.48 8.08 8.89
N LEU A 114 -16.75 7.95 7.78
CA LEU A 114 -15.28 7.76 7.79
C LEU A 114 -14.56 8.95 8.45
N LEU A 115 -14.97 10.19 8.17
CA LEU A 115 -14.41 11.38 8.79
C LEU A 115 -14.69 11.43 10.30
N CYS A 116 -15.92 11.10 10.71
CA CYS A 116 -16.29 11.01 12.12
C CYS A 116 -15.45 9.95 12.85
N MET A 117 -15.35 8.74 12.29
CA MET A 117 -14.50 7.67 12.84
C MET A 117 -13.03 8.09 12.96
N LYS A 118 -12.48 8.75 11.93
CA LYS A 118 -11.11 9.28 11.95
C LYS A 118 -10.90 10.25 13.10
N ASN A 119 -11.84 11.16 13.34
CA ASN A 119 -11.74 12.13 14.43
C ASN A 119 -11.83 11.44 15.80
N ASN A 120 -12.75 10.50 15.98
CA ASN A 120 -12.85 9.71 17.21
C ASN A 120 -11.56 8.93 17.49
N PHE A 121 -10.97 8.29 16.47
CA PHE A 121 -9.70 7.60 16.63
C PHE A 121 -8.53 8.54 16.94
N LYS A 122 -8.51 9.77 16.42
CA LYS A 122 -7.50 10.77 16.82
C LYS A 122 -7.62 11.11 18.32
N THR A 123 -8.84 11.28 18.83
CA THR A 123 -9.07 11.49 20.26
C THR A 123 -8.56 10.30 21.08
N ASN A 124 -8.80 9.07 20.63
CA ASN A 124 -8.27 7.87 21.29
C ASN A 124 -6.74 7.85 21.30
N VAL A 125 -6.07 8.28 20.22
CA VAL A 125 -4.59 8.37 20.19
C VAL A 125 -4.10 9.35 21.26
N ILE A 126 -4.73 10.52 21.40
CA ILE A 126 -4.38 11.51 22.42
C ILE A 126 -4.56 10.91 23.82
N GLN A 127 -5.66 10.20 24.07
CA GLN A 127 -5.88 9.53 25.35
C GLN A 127 -4.79 8.50 25.66
N TYR A 128 -4.40 7.67 24.69
CA TYR A 128 -3.32 6.71 24.89
C TYR A 128 -1.96 7.38 25.07
N ASP A 129 -1.70 8.50 24.40
CA ASP A 129 -0.48 9.30 24.60
C ASP A 129 -0.41 9.86 26.03
N ASN A 130 -1.52 10.40 26.54
CA ASN A 130 -1.61 10.84 27.93
C ASN A 130 -1.38 9.69 28.91
N GLN A 131 -2.02 8.53 28.70
CA GLN A 131 -1.80 7.35 29.55
C GLN A 131 -0.35 6.86 29.55
N ILE A 132 0.33 6.92 28.39
CA ILE A 132 1.76 6.57 28.28
C ILE A 132 2.60 7.53 29.13
N GLU A 133 2.34 8.83 29.03
CA GLU A 133 3.04 9.84 29.81
C GLU A 133 2.74 9.71 31.31
N ASP A 134 1.49 9.47 31.71
CA ASP A 134 1.12 9.25 33.11
C ASP A 134 1.90 8.08 33.73
N VAL A 135 1.99 6.95 33.01
CA VAL A 135 2.75 5.78 33.47
C VAL A 135 4.23 6.12 33.62
N LYS A 136 4.83 6.83 32.66
CA LYS A 136 6.24 7.25 32.73
C LYS A 136 6.50 8.19 33.91
N HIS A 137 5.68 9.23 34.07
CA HIS A 137 5.82 10.20 35.15
C HIS A 137 5.60 9.54 36.52
N TRP A 138 4.63 8.62 36.63
CA TRP A 138 4.41 7.88 37.86
C TRP A 138 5.62 7.02 38.24
N ILE A 139 6.22 6.31 37.27
CA ILE A 139 7.45 5.53 37.49
C ILE A 139 8.59 6.45 37.95
N LEU A 140 8.77 7.61 37.30
CA LEU A 140 9.83 8.56 37.62
C LEU A 140 9.66 9.17 39.02
N LEU A 141 8.44 9.52 39.41
CA LEU A 141 8.14 10.14 40.71
C LEU A 141 8.15 9.15 41.87
N ARG A 142 7.65 7.92 41.65
CA ARG A 142 7.46 6.93 42.72
C ARG A 142 8.62 5.95 42.84
N ASN A 143 9.42 5.80 41.79
CA ASN A 143 10.52 4.83 41.70
C ASN A 143 10.12 3.46 42.28
N PRO A 144 9.15 2.77 41.66
CA PRO A 144 8.53 1.59 42.25
C PRO A 144 9.55 0.46 42.47
N PRO A 145 9.32 -0.42 43.45
CA PRO A 145 10.19 -1.56 43.68
C PRO A 145 10.16 -2.55 42.51
N VAL A 146 11.26 -3.30 42.34
CA VAL A 146 11.53 -4.18 41.19
C VAL A 146 10.37 -5.14 40.87
N TYR A 147 9.72 -5.71 41.89
CA TYR A 147 8.64 -6.68 41.72
C TYR A 147 7.36 -6.09 41.09
N MET A 148 7.19 -4.77 41.06
CA MET A 148 6.04 -4.11 40.42
C MET A 148 6.25 -3.88 38.91
N TYR A 149 7.49 -3.87 38.42
CA TYR A 149 7.79 -3.64 37.01
C TYR A 149 7.14 -4.64 36.05
N PRO A 150 6.99 -5.95 36.36
CA PRO A 150 6.25 -6.86 35.50
C PRO A 150 4.78 -6.44 35.30
N TYR A 151 4.09 -6.04 36.37
CA TYR A 151 2.71 -5.56 36.31
C TYR A 151 2.61 -4.27 35.47
N LEU A 152 3.48 -3.29 35.77
CA LEU A 152 3.54 -2.03 35.04
C LEU A 152 3.87 -2.24 33.57
N GLY A 153 4.83 -3.11 33.27
CA GLY A 153 5.25 -3.47 31.92
C GLY A 153 4.12 -4.11 31.11
N ILE A 154 3.36 -5.04 31.70
CA ILE A 154 2.20 -5.65 31.04
C ILE A 154 1.14 -4.60 30.74
N ARG A 155 0.82 -3.71 31.69
CA ARG A 155 -0.16 -2.64 31.48
C ARG A 155 0.31 -1.64 30.42
N PHE A 156 1.56 -1.21 30.49
CA PHE A 156 2.17 -0.29 29.54
C PHE A 156 2.18 -0.87 28.12
N TYR A 157 2.54 -2.16 27.98
CA TYR A 157 2.50 -2.86 26.70
C TYR A 157 1.08 -2.92 26.10
N LYS A 158 0.05 -3.18 26.93
CA LYS A 158 -1.35 -3.17 26.46
C LYS A 158 -1.75 -1.80 25.90
N ILE A 159 -1.36 -0.71 26.56
CA ILE A 159 -1.63 0.66 26.09
C ILE A 159 -0.93 0.91 24.75
N LEU A 160 0.35 0.57 24.63
CA LEU A 160 1.13 0.72 23.40
C LEU A 160 0.52 -0.07 22.23
N LYS A 161 0.12 -1.32 22.48
CA LYS A 161 -0.53 -2.17 21.46
C LYS A 161 -1.85 -1.60 20.99
N SER A 162 -2.70 -1.14 21.91
CA SER A 162 -3.98 -0.49 21.58
C SER A 162 -3.77 0.78 20.77
N ARG A 163 -2.80 1.62 21.17
CA ARG A 163 -2.43 2.83 20.44
C ARG A 163 -1.96 2.52 19.01
N ALA A 164 -1.12 1.50 18.84
CA ALA A 164 -0.65 1.08 17.53
C ALA A 164 -1.81 0.64 16.62
N ARG A 165 -2.74 -0.16 17.16
CA ARG A 165 -3.96 -0.60 16.43
C ARG A 165 -4.82 0.58 16.00
N VAL A 166 -5.04 1.57 16.88
CA VAL A 166 -5.81 2.77 16.53
C VAL A 166 -5.12 3.58 15.42
N LYS A 167 -3.80 3.75 15.48
CA LYS A 167 -3.04 4.41 14.40
C LYS A 167 -3.15 3.68 13.07
N GLN A 168 -3.10 2.36 13.09
CA GLN A 168 -3.33 1.53 11.90
C GLN A 168 -4.74 1.72 11.33
N ASN A 169 -5.77 1.74 12.17
CA ASN A 169 -7.14 2.02 11.75
C ASN A 169 -7.27 3.42 11.11
N ILE A 170 -6.61 4.44 11.66
CA ILE A 170 -6.56 5.78 11.05
C ILE A 170 -5.93 5.72 9.65
N ASN A 171 -4.85 4.95 9.48
CA ASN A 171 -4.20 4.79 8.17
C ASN A 171 -5.14 4.14 7.15
N TYR A 172 -5.86 3.09 7.54
CA TYR A 172 -6.87 2.45 6.69
C TYR A 172 -7.98 3.43 6.29
N ILE A 173 -8.53 4.19 7.25
CA ILE A 173 -9.55 5.21 6.95
C ILE A 173 -9.01 6.27 5.98
N ASN A 174 -7.77 6.70 6.15
CA ASN A 174 -7.14 7.63 5.20
C ASN A 174 -7.00 7.00 3.80
N GLY A 175 -6.88 5.68 3.69
CA GLY A 175 -6.84 4.97 2.41
C GLY A 175 -8.20 4.98 1.74
N LEU A 176 -9.25 4.65 2.50
CA LEU A 176 -10.64 4.70 2.04
C LEU A 176 -11.06 6.11 1.63
N LEU A 177 -10.74 7.14 2.43
CA LEU A 177 -11.03 8.54 2.09
C LEU A 177 -10.34 8.98 0.79
N LYS A 178 -9.07 8.60 0.60
CA LYS A 178 -8.32 8.90 -0.63
C LYS A 178 -8.94 8.20 -1.85
N ALA A 179 -9.42 6.98 -1.68
CA ALA A 179 -10.09 6.24 -2.74
C ALA A 179 -11.45 6.85 -3.10
N TYR A 180 -12.20 7.33 -2.11
CA TYR A 180 -13.42 8.12 -2.32
C TYR A 180 -13.14 9.41 -3.10
N GLU A 181 -12.09 10.16 -2.75
CA GLU A 181 -11.77 11.43 -3.42
C GLU A 181 -11.31 11.26 -4.87
N LYS A 182 -10.70 10.12 -5.19
CA LYS A 182 -10.10 9.85 -6.51
C LYS A 182 -10.88 8.85 -7.35
N ASN A 183 -12.05 8.38 -6.89
CA ASN A 183 -12.85 7.34 -7.53
C ASN A 183 -12.01 6.13 -7.96
N TYR A 184 -11.22 5.59 -7.04
CA TYR A 184 -10.33 4.47 -7.36
C TYR A 184 -11.11 3.21 -7.78
N PRO A 185 -10.66 2.50 -8.83
CA PRO A 185 -11.15 1.16 -9.12
C PRO A 185 -10.79 0.22 -7.97
N PHE A 186 -11.60 -0.82 -7.77
CA PHE A 186 -11.50 -1.73 -6.63
C PHE A 186 -10.11 -2.35 -6.44
N ASN A 187 -9.40 -2.67 -7.52
CA ASN A 187 -8.03 -3.21 -7.46
C ASN A 187 -7.03 -2.20 -6.86
N GLN A 188 -7.20 -0.91 -7.16
CA GLN A 188 -6.34 0.15 -6.64
C GLN A 188 -6.67 0.48 -5.18
N LEU A 189 -7.94 0.33 -4.77
CA LEU A 189 -8.36 0.38 -3.37
C LEU A 189 -7.68 -0.74 -2.56
N ILE A 190 -7.74 -1.99 -3.03
CA ILE A 190 -7.09 -3.13 -2.36
C ILE A 190 -5.60 -2.85 -2.16
N PHE A 191 -4.92 -2.39 -3.21
CA PHE A 191 -3.49 -2.09 -3.14
C PHE A 191 -3.19 -1.01 -2.08
N GLU A 192 -3.91 0.11 -2.09
CA GLU A 192 -3.70 1.20 -1.14
C GLU A 192 -4.03 0.84 0.30
N VAL A 193 -5.01 -0.05 0.53
CA VAL A 193 -5.32 -0.56 1.87
C VAL A 193 -4.22 -1.51 2.34
N LYS A 194 -3.76 -2.44 1.49
CA LYS A 194 -2.68 -3.38 1.81
C LYS A 194 -1.36 -2.68 2.12
N GLU A 195 -0.99 -1.64 1.37
CA GLU A 195 0.25 -0.89 1.64
C GLU A 195 0.27 -0.22 3.02
N ARG A 196 -0.91 0.06 3.57
CA ARG A 196 -1.11 0.72 4.87
C ARG A 196 -1.26 -0.24 6.03
N GLU A 197 -1.20 -1.55 5.77
CA GLU A 197 -1.10 -2.56 6.82
C GLU A 197 0.12 -2.30 7.70
N TYR A 198 -0.01 -2.71 8.96
CA TYR A 198 1.07 -2.57 9.93
C TYR A 198 2.27 -3.40 9.46
N LYS A 199 3.37 -2.71 9.16
CA LYS A 199 4.64 -3.34 8.82
C LYS A 199 5.37 -3.68 10.11
N ASP A 200 6.02 -4.84 10.12
CA ASP A 200 6.82 -5.27 11.27
C ASP A 200 7.87 -4.24 11.67
N TYR A 201 8.09 -4.13 12.98
CA TYR A 201 9.05 -3.19 13.53
C TYR A 201 10.46 -3.54 13.07
N LYS A 202 11.14 -2.58 12.44
CA LYS A 202 12.56 -2.67 12.12
C LYS A 202 13.37 -2.01 13.25
N PRO A 203 14.20 -2.76 13.99
CA PRO A 203 15.04 -2.21 15.04
C PRO A 203 15.96 -1.10 14.51
N ARG A 204 16.00 0.02 15.22
CA ARG A 204 16.80 1.20 14.84
C ARG A 204 18.06 1.39 15.70
N THR A 205 18.13 0.71 16.83
CA THR A 205 19.20 0.86 17.83
C THR A 205 19.73 -0.50 18.26
N THR A 206 20.94 -0.49 18.84
CA THR A 206 21.62 -1.70 19.36
C THR A 206 20.89 -2.30 20.55
N ILE A 207 20.19 -1.48 21.34
CA ILE A 207 19.40 -1.89 22.52
C ILE A 207 18.46 -3.06 22.22
N PHE A 208 17.84 -3.07 21.03
CA PHE A 208 16.98 -4.19 20.64
C PHE A 208 17.76 -5.51 20.54
N ARG A 209 18.97 -5.48 19.96
CA ARG A 209 19.84 -6.65 19.87
C ARG A 209 20.33 -7.08 21.26
N GLU A 210 20.66 -6.12 22.12
CA GLU A 210 21.09 -6.39 23.50
C GLU A 210 20.03 -7.17 24.28
N PHE A 211 18.76 -6.75 24.18
CA PHE A 211 17.64 -7.48 24.80
C PHE A 211 17.40 -8.84 24.14
N ASP A 212 17.48 -8.94 22.82
CA ASP A 212 17.31 -10.20 22.10
C ASP A 212 18.41 -11.23 22.47
N ASP A 213 19.65 -10.78 22.60
CA ASP A 213 20.77 -11.60 23.06
C ASP A 213 20.61 -12.02 24.52
N TYR A 214 20.15 -11.12 25.39
CA TYR A 214 19.84 -11.45 26.78
C TYR A 214 18.72 -12.51 26.87
N TYR A 215 17.65 -12.33 26.10
CA TYR A 215 16.52 -13.25 26.02
C TYR A 215 16.96 -14.65 25.56
N LYS A 216 17.74 -14.73 24.48
CA LYS A 216 18.31 -16.00 23.97
C LYS A 216 19.20 -16.67 25.02
N LYS A 217 20.03 -15.90 25.73
CA LYS A 217 20.90 -16.44 26.81
C LYS A 217 20.10 -16.96 28.00
N THR A 218 19.00 -16.31 28.37
CA THR A 218 18.19 -16.71 29.54
C THR A 218 17.27 -17.89 29.25
N ILE A 219 16.67 -17.98 28.06
CA ILE A 219 15.86 -19.15 27.67
C ILE A 219 16.72 -20.40 27.50
N ARG A 220 17.87 -20.31 26.81
CA ARG A 220 18.81 -21.44 26.68
C ARG A 220 19.31 -21.99 28.02
N ARG A 221 19.29 -21.18 29.09
CA ARG A 221 19.64 -21.61 30.45
C ARG A 221 18.50 -22.34 31.17
N LYS A 222 17.24 -22.11 30.81
CA LYS A 222 16.09 -22.87 31.34
C LYS A 222 16.05 -24.28 30.76
N ASP A 223 16.34 -24.43 29.47
CA ASP A 223 16.33 -25.73 28.79
C ASP A 223 17.45 -26.68 29.26
N LYS A 224 18.55 -26.12 29.81
CA LYS A 224 19.67 -26.90 30.38
C LYS A 224 19.50 -27.30 31.85
N LYS A 225 18.46 -26.81 32.54
CA LYS A 225 18.19 -27.14 33.96
C LYS A 225 17.13 -28.23 34.14
N THR A 226 16.68 -28.84 33.05
CA THR A 226 15.68 -29.92 33.01
C THR A 226 16.27 -31.27 32.56
N VAL A 227 17.51 -31.56 32.98
CA VAL A 227 18.13 -32.89 32.89
C VAL A 227 18.67 -33.27 34.26
#